data_AF-A0A8J2RG81-F1
#
_entry.id   AF-A0A8J2RG81-F1
#
_cell.length_a   1.000
_cell.length_b   1.000
_cell.length_c   1.000
_cell.angle_alpha   90.00
_cell.angle_beta   90.00
_cell.angle_gamma   90.00
#
_symmetry.space_group_name_H-M   'P 1'
#
loop_
_entity.id
_entity.type
_entity.pdbx_description
1 polymer ?
#
loop_
_entity_poly.entity_id
_entity_poly.type
_entity_poly.pdbx_seq_one_letter_code
_entity_poly.pdbx_strand_id
1 'polypeptide(L)'
;MCIRVNQCCCCCTLQTGTKIIGWLDLLCGVSIIVWYSTEILKNENYYTSIAGIIANAVLISVTIPLLIAASKNSRPKLILPWLVFAVIQIIIITIGLLSYLPVIANIPQSDFRIADIISYSIAIIITFANYIYFWLVIYSYRQQLLDMETRLTSANQIPIML
;
A
#
# COMPACT_ATOMS: atom_id res chain seq x y z
N MET A 1 7.23 -20.21 -5.85
CA MET A 1 7.69 -20.23 -4.45
C MET A 1 6.93 -19.17 -3.67
N CYS A 2 6.04 -19.56 -2.77
CA CYS A 2 5.27 -18.61 -1.97
C CYS A 2 6.09 -18.25 -0.72
N ILE A 3 6.66 -17.05 -0.68
CA ILE A 3 7.32 -16.53 0.51
C ILE A 3 6.23 -16.21 1.53
N ARG A 4 6.03 -17.10 2.51
CA ARG A 4 5.05 -16.93 3.59
C ARG A 4 5.76 -16.31 4.79
N VAL A 5 5.43 -15.06 5.11
CA VAL A 5 5.95 -14.40 6.31
C VAL A 5 5.15 -14.89 7.52
N ASN A 6 5.74 -15.79 8.32
CA ASN A 6 5.04 -16.38 9.47
C ASN A 6 4.92 -15.45 10.67
N GLN A 7 5.80 -14.44 10.80
CA GLN A 7 5.78 -13.44 11.87
C GLN A 7 6.26 -12.09 11.32
N CYS A 8 5.62 -10.99 11.72
CA CYS A 8 6.13 -9.64 11.45
C CYS A 8 7.34 -9.37 12.38
N CYS A 9 8.26 -8.49 11.99
CA CYS A 9 9.37 -8.05 12.85
C CYS A 9 8.83 -7.74 14.26
N CYS A 10 9.43 -8.31 15.31
CA CYS A 10 9.04 -8.21 16.73
C CYS A 10 7.93 -9.15 17.27
N CYS A 11 7.79 -10.39 16.77
CA CYS A 11 6.81 -11.38 17.29
C CYS A 11 5.33 -10.95 17.21
N CYS A 12 5.04 -9.84 16.53
CA CYS A 12 3.69 -9.33 16.36
C CYS A 12 2.88 -10.25 15.44
N THR A 13 1.63 -10.49 15.79
CA THR A 13 0.70 -11.22 14.92
C THR A 13 0.53 -10.45 13.61
N LEU A 14 0.36 -11.20 12.52
CA LEU A 14 0.18 -10.63 11.18
C LEU A 14 -1.03 -9.68 11.12
N GLN A 15 -2.04 -9.95 11.95
CA GLN A 15 -3.19 -9.09 12.17
C GLN A 15 -2.81 -7.70 12.71
N THR A 16 -1.90 -7.63 13.69
CA THR A 16 -1.40 -6.35 14.22
C THR A 16 -0.62 -5.59 13.14
N GLY A 17 0.19 -6.28 12.35
CA GLY A 17 0.89 -5.67 11.21
C GLY A 17 -0.07 -5.05 10.20
N THR A 18 -1.11 -5.76 9.79
CA THR A 18 -2.13 -5.22 8.88
C THR A 18 -2.90 -4.05 9.47
N LYS A 19 -3.20 -4.05 10.78
CA LYS A 19 -3.83 -2.91 11.46
C LYS A 19 -2.94 -1.67 11.44
N ILE A 20 -1.65 -1.83 11.75
CA ILE A 20 -0.68 -0.74 11.75
C ILE A 20 -0.56 -0.14 10.34
N ILE A 21 -0.41 -0.99 9.31
CA ILE A 21 -0.33 -0.55 7.92
C ILE A 21 -1.59 0.22 7.53
N GLY A 22 -2.79 -0.29 7.84
CA GLY A 22 -4.03 0.41 7.53
C GLY A 22 -4.17 1.77 8.21
N TRP A 23 -3.72 1.91 9.47
CA TRP A 23 -3.70 3.20 10.16
C TRP A 23 -2.69 4.18 9.57
N LEU A 24 -1.49 3.70 9.21
CA LEU A 24 -0.48 4.52 8.55
C LEU A 24 -0.97 5.02 7.19
N ASP A 25 -1.60 4.16 6.39
CA ASP A 25 -2.20 4.54 5.10
C ASP A 25 -3.28 5.62 5.28
N LEU A 26 -4.13 5.51 6.30
CA LEU A 26 -5.14 6.53 6.59
C LEU A 26 -4.52 7.87 7.00
N LEU A 27 -3.55 7.86 7.91
CA LEU A 27 -2.89 9.08 8.39
C LEU A 27 -2.14 9.78 7.26
N CYS A 28 -1.41 9.01 6.45
CA CYS A 28 -0.74 9.52 5.26
C CYS A 28 -1.73 10.05 4.22
N GLY A 29 -2.84 9.34 3.95
CA GLY A 29 -3.85 9.78 3.00
C GLY A 29 -4.47 11.13 3.39
N VAL A 30 -4.79 11.31 4.68
CA VAL A 30 -5.36 12.57 5.20
C VAL A 30 -4.34 13.70 5.14
N SER A 31 -3.10 13.47 5.55
CA SER A 31 -2.06 14.51 5.53
C SER A 31 -1.77 14.98 4.10
N ILE A 32 -1.75 14.06 3.13
CA ILE A 32 -1.55 14.38 1.72
C ILE A 32 -2.73 15.18 1.15
N ILE A 33 -3.98 14.86 1.51
CA ILE A 33 -5.15 15.65 1.09
C ILE A 33 -5.05 17.09 1.61
N VAL A 34 -4.65 17.28 2.87
CA VAL A 34 -4.45 18.61 3.45
C VAL A 34 -3.35 19.36 2.71
N TRP A 35 -2.23 18.70 2.42
CA TRP A 35 -1.14 19.28 1.63
C TRP A 35 -1.62 19.77 0.27
N TYR A 36 -2.26 18.90 -0.54
CA TYR A 36 -2.78 19.28 -1.85
C TYR A 36 -3.82 20.39 -1.79
N SER A 37 -4.63 20.43 -0.72
CA SER A 37 -5.61 21.49 -0.50
C SER A 37 -4.93 22.86 -0.28
N THR A 38 -3.79 22.89 0.42
CA THR A 38 -3.00 24.13 0.55
C THR A 38 -2.32 24.56 -0.75
N GLU A 39 -1.95 23.60 -1.61
CA GLU A 39 -1.38 23.89 -2.93
C GLU A 39 -2.40 24.47 -3.92
N ILE A 40 -3.66 24.03 -3.87
CA ILE A 40 -4.74 24.59 -4.71
C ILE A 40 -4.92 26.09 -4.47
N LEU A 41 -4.73 26.56 -3.24
CA LEU A 41 -4.85 27.98 -2.90
C LEU A 41 -3.66 28.83 -3.39
N LYS A 42 -2.51 28.20 -3.66
CA LYS A 42 -1.26 28.89 -4.00
C LYS A 42 -0.93 28.85 -5.49
N ASN A 43 -1.41 27.84 -6.22
CA ASN A 43 -0.93 27.51 -7.55
C ASN A 43 -2.05 27.63 -8.59
N GLU A 44 -1.76 28.25 -9.74
CA GLU A 44 -2.74 28.39 -10.84
C GLU A 44 -3.04 27.05 -11.53
N ASN A 45 -2.10 26.10 -11.47
CA ASN A 45 -2.24 24.75 -12.04
C ASN A 45 -2.84 23.77 -11.02
N TYR A 46 -4.15 23.82 -10.84
CA TYR A 46 -4.86 22.98 -9.85
C TYR A 46 -5.10 21.52 -10.29
N TYR A 47 -4.90 21.16 -11.56
CA TYR A 47 -5.21 19.83 -12.09
C TYR A 47 -4.45 18.70 -11.39
N THR A 48 -3.16 18.90 -11.10
CA THR A 48 -2.31 17.93 -10.40
C THR A 48 -2.79 17.74 -8.96
N SER A 49 -3.15 18.82 -8.28
CA SER A 49 -3.65 18.78 -6.91
C SER A 49 -5.02 18.10 -6.82
N ILE A 50 -5.95 18.37 -7.74
CA ILE A 50 -7.25 17.69 -7.79
C ILE A 50 -7.06 16.19 -8.04
N ALA A 51 -6.22 15.80 -8.99
CA ALA A 51 -5.91 14.40 -9.25
C ALA A 51 -5.31 13.71 -8.01
N GLY A 52 -4.41 14.40 -7.29
CA GLY A 52 -3.84 13.94 -6.03
C GLY A 52 -4.90 13.70 -4.94
N ILE A 53 -5.85 14.62 -4.78
CA ILE A 53 -6.95 14.47 -3.81
C ILE A 53 -7.82 13.28 -4.15
N ILE A 54 -8.24 13.14 -5.42
CA ILE A 54 -9.08 12.02 -5.88
C ILE A 54 -8.37 10.69 -5.64
N ALA A 55 -7.10 10.58 -6.02
CA ALA A 55 -6.31 9.36 -5.83
C ALA A 55 -6.22 8.96 -4.35
N ASN A 56 -6.02 9.92 -3.45
CA ASN A 56 -5.94 9.66 -2.01
C ASN A 56 -7.30 9.35 -1.39
N ALA A 57 -8.39 9.96 -1.88
CA ALA A 57 -9.75 9.60 -1.46
C ALA A 57 -10.07 8.14 -1.82
N VAL A 58 -9.67 7.69 -3.01
CA VAL A 58 -9.79 6.28 -3.42
C VAL A 58 -8.96 5.38 -2.51
N LEU A 59 -7.70 5.74 -2.21
CA LEU A 59 -6.86 4.98 -1.26
C LEU A 59 -7.58 4.80 0.09
N ILE A 60 -8.09 5.88 0.68
CA ILE A 60 -8.83 5.83 1.95
C ILE A 60 -10.04 4.89 1.84
N SER A 61 -10.81 4.98 0.76
CA SER A 61 -11.98 4.12 0.54
C SER A 61 -11.63 2.63 0.49
N VAL A 62 -10.44 2.29 -0.04
CA VAL A 62 -9.95 0.91 -0.17
C VAL A 62 -9.31 0.41 1.14
N THR A 63 -8.75 1.31 1.95
CA THR A 63 -8.16 1.01 3.26
C THR A 63 -9.21 0.74 4.34
N ILE A 64 -10.41 1.31 4.24
CA ILE A 64 -11.50 1.07 5.20
C ILE A 64 -11.90 -0.43 5.26
N PRO A 65 -12.20 -1.12 4.13
CA PRO A 65 -12.44 -2.56 4.12
C PRO A 65 -11.29 -3.38 4.69
N LEU A 66 -10.03 -2.98 4.41
CA LEU A 66 -8.84 -3.64 4.96
C LEU A 66 -8.83 -3.58 6.49
N LEU A 67 -9.07 -2.40 7.06
CA LEU A 67 -9.10 -2.21 8.52
C LEU A 67 -10.24 -2.98 9.18
N ILE A 68 -11.42 -3.02 8.55
CA ILE A 68 -12.54 -3.82 9.04
C ILE A 68 -12.17 -5.31 9.03
N ALA A 69 -11.56 -5.79 7.95
CA ALA A 69 -11.12 -7.17 7.82
C ALA A 69 -10.10 -7.54 8.91
N ALA A 70 -9.09 -6.68 9.13
CA ALA A 70 -8.06 -6.87 10.12
C ALA A 70 -8.59 -6.75 11.56
N SER A 71 -9.59 -5.91 11.82
CA SER A 71 -10.18 -5.72 13.16
C SER A 71 -11.08 -6.87 13.57
N LYS A 72 -11.92 -7.36 12.65
CA LYS A 72 -12.94 -8.37 12.95
C LYS A 72 -12.56 -9.79 12.52
N ASN A 73 -11.28 -10.05 12.20
CA ASN A 73 -10.79 -11.33 11.64
C ASN A 73 -11.74 -11.87 10.55
N SER A 74 -12.14 -10.97 9.66
CA SER A 74 -13.28 -11.18 8.76
C SER A 74 -12.86 -11.72 7.40
N ARG A 75 -13.87 -12.04 6.59
CA ARG A 75 -13.79 -12.71 5.28
C ARG A 75 -12.58 -12.25 4.44
N PRO A 76 -11.75 -13.18 3.92
CA PRO A 76 -10.55 -12.85 3.13
C PRO A 76 -10.87 -12.06 1.84
N LYS A 77 -12.13 -12.07 1.40
CA LYS A 77 -12.61 -11.30 0.24
C LYS A 77 -12.53 -9.79 0.44
N LEU A 78 -12.59 -9.28 1.68
CA LEU A 78 -12.53 -7.83 1.97
C LEU A 78 -11.12 -7.24 1.84
N ILE A 79 -10.07 -8.09 1.87
CA ILE A 79 -8.67 -7.67 1.76
C ILE A 79 -8.25 -7.52 0.28
N LEU A 80 -8.97 -8.18 -0.62
CA LEU A 80 -8.65 -8.27 -2.03
C LEU A 80 -8.62 -6.91 -2.76
N PRO A 81 -9.56 -5.98 -2.54
CA PRO A 81 -9.53 -4.65 -3.14
C PRO A 81 -8.24 -3.89 -2.82
N TRP A 82 -7.78 -3.93 -1.56
CA TRP A 82 -6.54 -3.28 -1.15
C TRP A 82 -5.32 -3.93 -1.82
N LEU A 83 -5.30 -5.25 -1.90
CA LEU A 83 -4.20 -5.97 -2.55
C LEU A 83 -4.08 -5.62 -4.04
N VAL A 84 -5.20 -5.54 -4.75
CA VAL A 84 -5.24 -5.12 -6.17
C VAL A 84 -4.80 -3.68 -6.32
N PHE A 85 -5.31 -2.79 -5.46
CA PHE A 85 -4.93 -1.38 -5.47
C PHE A 85 -3.42 -1.19 -5.22
N ALA A 86 -2.84 -1.94 -4.28
CA ALA A 86 -1.41 -1.90 -4.01
C ALA A 86 -0.55 -2.32 -5.21
N VAL A 87 -0.99 -3.32 -6.00
CA VAL A 87 -0.30 -3.69 -7.25
C VAL A 87 -0.37 -2.55 -8.27
N ILE A 88 -1.54 -1.92 -8.42
CA ILE A 88 -1.71 -0.78 -9.32
C ILE A 88 -0.80 0.37 -8.90
N GLN A 89 -0.69 0.65 -7.59
CA GLN A 89 0.21 1.67 -7.06
C GLN A 89 1.68 1.37 -7.37
N ILE A 90 2.12 0.13 -7.20
CA ILE A 90 3.50 -0.29 -7.56
C ILE A 90 3.77 -0.04 -9.04
N ILE A 91 2.80 -0.33 -9.93
CA ILE A 91 2.92 -0.06 -11.37
C ILE A 91 3.01 1.45 -11.63
N ILE A 92 2.15 2.26 -11.03
CA ILE A 92 2.17 3.73 -11.19
C ILE A 92 3.51 4.30 -10.72
N ILE A 93 4.01 3.89 -9.57
CA ILE A 93 5.33 4.31 -9.04
C ILE A 93 6.44 3.93 -10.01
N THR A 94 6.38 2.72 -10.58
CA THR A 94 7.37 2.26 -11.56
C THR A 94 7.33 3.09 -12.85
N ILE A 95 6.14 3.43 -13.34
CA ILE A 95 5.99 4.30 -14.52
C ILE A 95 6.52 5.71 -14.22
N GLY A 96 6.20 6.26 -13.04
CA GLY A 96 6.70 7.55 -12.58
C GLY A 96 8.23 7.58 -12.45
N LEU A 97 8.84 6.46 -12.04
CA LEU A 97 10.29 6.31 -12.01
C LEU A 97 10.89 6.38 -13.42
N LEU A 98 10.31 5.64 -14.36
CA LEU A 98 10.79 5.61 -15.74
C LEU A 98 10.61 6.96 -16.45
N SER A 99 9.53 7.69 -16.14
CA SER A 99 9.28 9.02 -16.72
C SER A 99 10.23 10.10 -16.18
N TYR A 100 10.84 9.88 -15.01
CA TYR A 100 11.80 10.83 -14.44
C TYR A 100 13.20 10.77 -15.09
N LEU A 101 13.61 9.62 -15.63
CA LEU A 101 14.90 9.44 -16.31
C LEU A 101 15.17 10.45 -17.45
N PRO A 102 14.25 10.69 -18.40
CA PRO A 102 14.48 11.69 -19.44
C PRO A 102 14.51 13.13 -18.91
N VAL A 103 13.85 13.43 -17.79
CA VAL A 103 13.91 14.77 -17.17
C VAL A 103 15.34 15.05 -16.73
N ILE A 104 15.98 14.12 -16.00
CA ILE A 104 17.37 14.26 -15.56
C ILE A 104 18.32 14.43 -16.75
N ALA A 105 18.11 13.68 -17.84
CA ALA A 105 18.96 13.74 -19.02
C ALA A 105 18.94 15.11 -19.74
N ASN A 106 17.90 15.92 -19.52
CA ASN A 106 17.75 17.24 -20.13
C ASN A 106 18.17 18.40 -19.20
N ILE A 107 18.64 18.13 -17.98
CA ILE A 107 19.07 19.18 -17.03
C ILE A 107 20.45 19.70 -17.48
N PRO A 108 20.63 21.03 -17.63
CA PRO A 108 21.93 21.63 -17.92
C PRO A 108 22.98 21.25 -16.86
N GLN A 109 24.21 20.93 -17.29
CA GLN A 109 25.28 20.50 -16.39
C GLN A 109 25.63 21.52 -15.29
N SER A 110 25.32 22.81 -15.49
CA SER A 110 25.55 23.88 -14.51
C SER A 110 24.64 23.80 -13.28
N ASP A 111 23.44 23.23 -13.42
CA ASP A 111 22.44 23.11 -12.36
C ASP A 111 22.40 21.69 -11.77
N PHE A 112 23.27 20.80 -12.27
CA PHE A 112 23.29 19.39 -11.96
C PHE A 112 23.93 19.12 -10.59
N ARG A 113 23.09 19.02 -9.55
CA ARG A 113 23.53 18.62 -8.20
C ARG A 113 23.40 17.12 -8.03
N ILE A 114 24.54 16.41 -8.07
CA ILE A 114 24.61 14.95 -7.89
C ILE A 114 23.89 14.49 -6.59
N ALA A 115 23.94 15.31 -5.54
CA ALA A 115 23.28 15.02 -4.27
C ALA A 115 21.76 14.85 -4.38
N ASP A 116 21.09 15.60 -5.26
CA ASP A 116 19.63 15.57 -5.40
C ASP A 116 19.18 14.27 -6.07
N ILE A 117 19.94 13.79 -7.07
CA ILE A 117 19.69 12.52 -7.76
C ILE A 117 19.87 11.35 -6.81
N ILE A 118 20.95 11.35 -6.02
CA ILE A 118 21.22 10.29 -5.04
C ILE A 118 20.11 10.25 -4.00
N SER A 119 19.74 11.41 -3.44
CA SER A 119 18.67 11.51 -2.45
C SER A 119 17.34 10.98 -2.99
N TYR A 120 16.94 11.42 -4.19
CA TYR A 120 15.70 10.99 -4.84
C TYR A 120 15.70 9.48 -5.15
N SER A 121 16.82 8.95 -5.65
CA SER A 121 16.96 7.52 -5.96
C SER A 121 16.83 6.65 -4.71
N ILE A 122 17.48 7.04 -3.60
CA ILE A 122 17.39 6.34 -2.32
C ILE A 122 15.94 6.37 -1.80
N ALA A 123 15.30 7.53 -1.83
CA ALA A 123 13.92 7.69 -1.39
C ALA A 123 12.96 6.76 -2.16
N ILE A 124 13.12 6.64 -3.48
CA ILE A 124 12.31 5.74 -4.31
C ILE A 124 12.56 4.28 -3.95
N ILE A 125 13.83 3.86 -3.84
CA ILE A 125 14.17 2.46 -3.54
C ILE A 125 13.56 2.04 -2.19
N ILE A 126 13.69 2.90 -1.18
CA ILE A 126 13.11 2.67 0.15
C ILE A 126 11.58 2.59 0.05
N THR A 127 10.96 3.52 -0.69
CA THR A 127 9.50 3.55 -0.87
C THR A 127 9.02 2.27 -1.55
N PHE A 128 9.67 1.85 -2.63
CA PHE A 128 9.34 0.64 -3.37
C PHE A 128 9.49 -0.62 -2.51
N ALA A 129 10.59 -0.73 -1.76
CA ALA A 129 10.82 -1.83 -0.83
C ALA A 129 9.74 -1.90 0.26
N ASN A 130 9.34 -0.75 0.82
CA ASN A 130 8.26 -0.68 1.81
C ASN A 130 6.91 -1.13 1.23
N TYR A 131 6.57 -0.70 0.01
CA TYR A 131 5.33 -1.13 -0.65
C TYR A 131 5.29 -2.63 -0.90
N ILE A 132 6.39 -3.22 -1.39
CA ILE A 132 6.50 -4.67 -1.57
C ILE A 132 6.36 -5.38 -0.22
N TYR A 133 7.02 -4.87 0.82
CA TYR A 133 6.94 -5.45 2.16
C TYR A 133 5.51 -5.43 2.70
N PHE A 134 4.81 -4.29 2.63
CA PHE A 134 3.42 -4.17 3.07
C PHE A 134 2.49 -5.09 2.27
N TRP A 135 2.71 -5.18 0.96
CA TRP A 135 1.98 -6.09 0.09
C TRP A 135 2.17 -7.55 0.53
N LEU A 136 3.40 -7.98 0.80
CA LEU A 136 3.72 -9.33 1.27
C LEU A 136 3.09 -9.65 2.63
N VAL A 137 3.11 -8.69 3.57
CA VAL A 137 2.50 -8.85 4.90
C VAL A 137 0.99 -9.05 4.78
N ILE A 138 0.31 -8.21 4.00
CA ILE A 138 -1.14 -8.26 3.84
C ILE A 138 -1.56 -9.49 3.01
N TYR A 139 -0.77 -9.85 1.99
CA TYR A 139 -0.96 -11.08 1.24
C TYR A 139 -0.85 -12.32 2.15
N SER A 140 0.17 -12.36 3.00
CA SER A 140 0.36 -13.45 3.96
C SER A 140 -0.81 -13.53 4.96
N TYR A 141 -1.38 -12.39 5.37
CA TYR A 141 -2.55 -12.36 6.27
C TYR A 141 -3.82 -12.86 5.58
N ARG A 142 -4.03 -12.47 4.31
CA ARG A 142 -5.10 -13.04 3.49
C ARG A 142 -4.99 -14.56 3.38
N GLN A 143 -3.79 -15.09 3.19
CA GLN A 143 -3.56 -16.53 3.09
C GLN A 143 -3.87 -17.24 4.42
N GLN A 144 -3.50 -16.66 5.56
CA GLN A 144 -3.86 -17.20 6.88
C GLN A 144 -5.39 -17.29 7.08
N LEU A 145 -6.15 -16.29 6.61
CA LEU A 145 -7.61 -16.30 6.69
C LEU A 145 -8.24 -17.37 5.78
N LEU A 146 -7.68 -17.60 4.58
CA LEU A 146 -8.13 -18.65 3.67
C LEU A 146 -7.86 -20.06 4.23
N ASP A 147 -6.70 -20.27 4.84
CA ASP A 147 -6.36 -21.53 5.51
C ASP A 147 -7.32 -21.80 6.67
N MET A 148 -7.68 -20.77 7.43
CA MET A 148 -8.64 -20.87 8.54
C MET A 148 -10.06 -21.18 8.05
N GLU A 149 -10.53 -20.50 7.01
CA GLU A 149 -11.85 -20.74 6.39
C GLU A 149 -11.96 -22.18 5.88
N THR A 150 -10.91 -22.69 5.24
CA THR A 150 -10.86 -24.08 4.72
C THR A 150 -10.90 -25.12 5.85
N ARG A 151 -10.22 -24.86 6.97
CA ARG A 151 -10.27 -25.76 8.14
C ARG A 151 -11.67 -25.80 8.76
N LEU A 152 -12.33 -24.65 8.86
CA LEU A 152 -13.69 -24.56 9.39
C LEU A 152 -14.70 -25.31 8.50
N THR A 153 -14.59 -25.20 7.18
CA THR A 153 -15.47 -25.96 6.27
C THR A 153 -15.21 -27.45 6.34
N SER A 154 -13.94 -27.89 6.46
CA SER A 154 -13.62 -29.32 6.63
C SER A 154 -14.10 -29.90 7.98
N ALA A 155 -14.02 -29.12 9.06
CA ALA A 155 -14.47 -29.56 10.39
C ALA A 155 -16.01 -29.69 10.45
N ASN A 156 -16.72 -28.80 9.76
CA ASN A 156 -18.18 -28.81 9.72
C ASN A 156 -18.75 -29.90 8.77
N GLN A 157 -17.90 -30.50 7.93
CA GLN A 157 -18.26 -31.61 7.03
C GLN A 157 -18.07 -33.00 7.66
N ILE A 158 -17.62 -33.11 8.92
CA ILE A 158 -17.61 -34.39 9.63
C ILE A 158 -19.08 -34.76 9.90
N PRO A 159 -19.67 -35.72 9.17
CA PRO A 159 -21.00 -36.18 9.47
C PRO A 159 -20.94 -36.87 10.83
N ILE A 160 -21.86 -36.53 11.71
CA ILE A 160 -22.12 -37.26 12.94
C ILE A 160 -22.55 -38.66 12.51
N MET A 161 -21.59 -39.58 12.36
CA MET A 161 -21.85 -41.02 12.33
C MET A 161 -22.15 -41.44 13.76
N LEU A 162 -23.41 -41.28 14.16
CA LEU A 162 -24.02 -41.94 15.31
C LEU A 162 -25.25 -42.70 14.82
#